data_AF-A0A7C7LW66-F1
#
_entry.id   AF-A0A7C7LW66-F1
#
_cell.length_a   1.000
_cell.length_b   1.000
_cell.length_c   1.000
_cell.angle_alpha   90.00
_cell.angle_beta   90.00
_cell.angle_gamma   90.00
#
_symmetry.space_group_name_H-M   'P 1'
#
loop_
_entity.id
_entity.type
_entity.pdbx_description
1 polymer ?
#
loop_
_entity_poly.entity_id
_entity_poly.type
_entity_poly.pdbx_seq_one_letter_code
_entity_poly.pdbx_strand_id
1 'polypeptide(L)'
;MAIQSQQNDRARTIGLWLGLGAFILLILAPIDSTNEAASKMAAVAVLMAIWWVTDSIPLFATALLPLVLFPLLGIMDGAAIAPIYFNSIIVLFIGGFMIALTMEKWNLHRRIALNIIHVVGSSPSRIILGFMIASAFLSMWISNTATAVMMVPIGL
;
A
#
# COMPACT_ATOMS: atom_id res chain seq x y z
N MET A 1 6.32 -14.56 -20.30
CA MET A 1 6.45 -13.16 -19.82
C MET A 1 5.52 -12.20 -20.58
N ALA A 2 5.43 -12.25 -21.92
CA ALA A 2 4.57 -11.34 -22.70
C ALA A 2 3.04 -11.55 -22.58
N ILE A 3 2.59 -12.76 -22.20
CA ILE A 3 1.15 -13.06 -22.04
C ILE A 3 0.59 -12.48 -20.72
N GLN A 4 1.43 -12.41 -19.66
CA GLN A 4 1.05 -11.82 -18.37
C GLN A 4 0.95 -10.29 -18.44
N SER A 5 1.78 -9.61 -19.24
CA SER A 5 1.64 -8.16 -19.43
C SER A 5 0.35 -7.80 -20.15
N GLN A 6 -0.02 -8.56 -21.20
CA GLN A 6 -1.23 -8.31 -21.99
C GLN A 6 -2.54 -8.54 -21.23
N GLN A 7 -2.60 -9.55 -20.34
CA GLN A 7 -3.77 -9.77 -19.48
C GLN A 7 -3.95 -8.64 -18.45
N ASN A 8 -2.83 -8.14 -17.90
CA ASN A 8 -2.86 -7.07 -16.91
C ASN A 8 -3.36 -5.75 -17.53
N ASP A 9 -2.99 -5.48 -18.78
CA ASP A 9 -3.44 -4.27 -19.50
C ASP A 9 -4.94 -4.27 -19.78
N ARG A 10 -5.53 -5.44 -20.08
CA ARG A 10 -6.99 -5.57 -20.28
C ARG A 10 -7.75 -5.37 -18.97
N ALA A 11 -7.31 -6.00 -17.88
CA ALA A 11 -7.95 -5.86 -16.57
C ALA A 11 -7.93 -4.40 -16.08
N ARG A 12 -6.80 -3.70 -16.27
CA ARG A 12 -6.66 -2.26 -15.97
C ARG A 12 -7.57 -1.39 -16.82
N THR A 13 -7.64 -1.66 -18.12
CA THR A 13 -8.51 -0.87 -19.02
C THR A 13 -9.98 -1.08 -18.68
N ILE A 14 -10.39 -2.33 -18.45
CA ILE A 14 -11.77 -2.66 -18.03
C ILE A 14 -12.07 -2.03 -16.68
N GLY A 15 -11.16 -2.13 -15.71
CA GLY A 15 -11.31 -1.56 -14.37
C GLY A 15 -11.46 -0.03 -14.39
N LEU A 16 -10.73 0.65 -15.29
CA LEU A 16 -10.84 2.10 -15.45
C LEU A 16 -12.26 2.49 -15.88
N TRP A 17 -12.75 1.90 -16.96
CA TRP A 17 -14.08 2.19 -17.50
C TRP A 17 -15.20 1.71 -16.58
N LEU A 18 -15.04 0.56 -15.92
CA LEU A 18 -16.00 0.01 -14.97
C LEU A 18 -16.11 0.92 -13.74
N GLY A 19 -14.98 1.41 -13.22
CA GLY A 19 -14.95 2.38 -12.12
C GLY A 19 -15.69 3.66 -12.46
N LEU A 20 -15.39 4.27 -13.62
CA LEU A 20 -16.08 5.47 -14.10
C LEU A 20 -17.58 5.22 -14.31
N GLY A 21 -17.93 4.10 -14.92
CA GLY A 21 -19.33 3.71 -15.15
C GLY A 21 -20.09 3.55 -13.83
N ALA A 22 -19.52 2.84 -12.85
CA ALA A 22 -20.12 2.67 -11.53
C ALA A 22 -20.26 4.00 -10.78
N PHE A 23 -19.25 4.87 -10.86
CA PHE A 23 -19.30 6.21 -10.28
C PHE A 23 -20.44 7.04 -10.85
N ILE A 24 -20.54 7.13 -12.19
CA ILE A 24 -21.61 7.89 -12.86
C ILE A 24 -22.98 7.32 -12.50
N LEU A 25 -23.12 5.99 -12.51
CA LEU A 25 -24.37 5.32 -12.15
C LEU A 25 -24.80 5.67 -10.72
N LEU A 26 -23.89 5.66 -9.75
CA LEU A 26 -24.21 5.98 -8.35
C LEU A 26 -24.44 7.47 -8.09
N ILE A 27 -23.87 8.36 -8.90
CA ILE A 27 -24.21 9.78 -8.87
C ILE A 27 -25.63 10.02 -9.42
N LEU A 28 -26.05 9.28 -10.44
CA LEU A 28 -27.38 9.40 -11.04
C LEU A 28 -28.48 8.67 -10.22
N ALA A 29 -28.13 7.56 -9.59
CA ALA A 29 -29.01 6.75 -8.75
C ALA A 29 -28.49 6.73 -7.30
N PRO A 30 -28.80 7.77 -6.50
CA PRO A 30 -28.32 7.86 -5.12
C PRO A 30 -28.86 6.70 -4.28
N ILE A 31 -27.97 6.12 -3.46
CA ILE A 31 -28.29 4.97 -2.59
C ILE A 31 -29.28 5.37 -1.50
N ASP A 32 -29.08 6.56 -0.94
CA ASP A 32 -29.96 7.17 0.05
C ASP A 32 -30.36 8.57 -0.44
N SER A 33 -31.64 8.70 -0.81
CA SER A 33 -32.24 9.97 -1.23
C SER A 33 -32.34 11.01 -0.12
N THR A 34 -32.23 10.61 1.15
CA THR A 34 -32.30 11.52 2.30
C THR A 34 -30.95 12.13 2.66
N ASN A 35 -29.85 11.48 2.27
CA ASN A 35 -28.49 11.94 2.54
C ASN A 35 -27.63 11.91 1.26
N GLU A 36 -27.73 13.00 0.51
CA GLU A 36 -27.03 13.16 -0.76
C GLU A 36 -25.49 13.13 -0.60
N ALA A 37 -24.96 13.69 0.49
CA ALA A 37 -23.52 13.69 0.75
C ALA A 37 -22.97 12.27 1.00
N ALA A 38 -23.70 11.45 1.76
CA ALA A 38 -23.34 10.05 2.00
C ALA A 38 -23.40 9.23 0.71
N SER A 39 -24.41 9.42 -0.12
CA SER A 39 -24.55 8.76 -1.43
C SER A 39 -23.38 9.13 -2.37
N LYS A 40 -23.01 10.40 -2.46
CA LYS A 40 -21.87 10.86 -3.26
C LYS A 40 -20.53 10.33 -2.72
N MET A 41 -20.35 10.29 -1.40
CA MET A 41 -19.17 9.69 -0.77
C MET A 41 -19.06 8.19 -1.09
N ALA A 42 -20.18 7.46 -1.04
CA ALA A 42 -20.23 6.05 -1.42
C ALA A 42 -19.86 5.84 -2.89
N ALA A 43 -20.31 6.72 -3.80
CA ALA A 43 -19.91 6.67 -5.21
C ALA A 43 -18.39 6.81 -5.38
N VAL A 44 -17.75 7.75 -4.67
CA VAL A 44 -16.28 7.90 -4.68
C VAL A 44 -15.60 6.67 -4.08
N ALA A 45 -16.13 6.11 -3.00
CA ALA A 45 -15.56 4.92 -2.37
C ALA A 45 -15.61 3.69 -3.30
N VAL A 46 -16.72 3.48 -4.01
CA VAL A 46 -16.87 2.39 -5.00
C VAL A 46 -15.91 2.58 -6.17
N LEU A 47 -15.78 3.81 -6.69
CA LEU A 47 -14.78 4.15 -7.72
C LEU A 47 -13.37 3.75 -7.27
N MET A 48 -12.97 4.16 -6.06
CA MET A 48 -11.66 3.86 -5.51
C MET A 48 -11.46 2.36 -5.30
N ALA A 49 -12.46 1.65 -4.78
CA ALA A 49 -12.38 0.21 -4.55
C ALA A 49 -12.14 -0.55 -5.87
N ILE A 50 -12.86 -0.19 -6.94
CA ILE A 50 -12.68 -0.80 -8.25
C ILE A 50 -11.27 -0.53 -8.79
N TRP A 51 -10.81 0.72 -8.72
CA TRP A 51 -9.48 1.09 -9.22
C TRP A 51 -8.34 0.49 -8.41
N TRP A 52 -8.51 0.28 -7.09
CA TRP A 52 -7.55 -0.44 -6.26
C TRP A 52 -7.49 -1.93 -6.56
N VAL A 53 -8.64 -2.60 -6.73
CA VAL A 53 -8.67 -4.05 -7.03
C VAL A 53 -8.11 -4.36 -8.42
N THR A 54 -8.29 -3.43 -9.36
CA THR A 54 -7.89 -3.62 -10.77
C THR A 54 -6.52 -3.01 -11.10
N ASP A 55 -5.88 -2.33 -10.13
CA ASP A 55 -4.66 -1.55 -10.34
C ASP A 55 -4.73 -0.64 -11.59
N SER A 56 -5.91 -0.08 -11.86
CA SER A 56 -6.19 0.72 -13.08
C SER A 56 -5.39 2.02 -13.10
N ILE A 57 -5.25 2.64 -11.92
CA ILE A 57 -4.46 3.84 -11.67
C ILE A 57 -3.56 3.51 -10.46
N PRO A 58 -2.31 4.05 -10.40
CA PRO A 58 -1.44 3.81 -9.26
C PRO A 58 -2.15 4.09 -7.91
N LEU A 59 -1.94 3.20 -6.94
CA LEU A 59 -2.63 3.22 -5.63
C LEU A 59 -2.66 4.61 -4.97
N PHE A 60 -1.51 5.31 -5.02
CA PHE A 60 -1.36 6.65 -4.46
C PHE A 60 -2.19 7.71 -5.20
N ALA A 61 -2.30 7.63 -6.52
CA ALA A 61 -3.08 8.56 -7.33
C ALA A 61 -4.58 8.35 -7.10
N THR A 62 -5.04 7.10 -7.00
CA THR A 62 -6.41 6.77 -6.59
C THR A 62 -6.73 7.28 -5.18
N ALA A 63 -5.78 7.17 -4.24
CA ALA A 63 -5.94 7.66 -2.87
C ALA A 63 -6.08 9.18 -2.78
N LEU A 64 -5.61 9.95 -3.77
CA LEU A 64 -5.76 11.41 -3.84
C LEU A 64 -7.09 11.87 -4.43
N LEU A 65 -7.92 10.98 -4.98
CA LEU A 65 -9.20 11.36 -5.58
C LEU A 65 -10.14 12.11 -4.63
N PRO A 66 -10.33 11.70 -3.36
CA PRO A 66 -11.18 12.43 -2.43
C PRO A 66 -10.78 13.91 -2.25
N LEU A 67 -9.48 14.23 -2.31
CA LEU A 67 -8.96 15.59 -2.19
C LEU A 67 -9.56 16.53 -3.26
N VAL A 68 -9.88 15.99 -4.44
CA VAL A 68 -10.46 16.73 -5.56
C VAL A 68 -11.97 16.51 -5.65
N LEU A 69 -12.43 15.27 -5.54
CA LEU A 69 -13.84 14.92 -5.73
C LEU A 69 -14.73 15.37 -4.58
N PHE A 70 -14.26 15.38 -3.33
CA PHE A 70 -15.13 15.76 -2.21
C PHE A 70 -15.53 17.24 -2.24
N PRO A 71 -14.63 18.20 -2.51
CA PRO A 71 -15.02 19.59 -2.69
C PRO A 71 -15.90 19.79 -3.94
N LEU A 72 -15.59 19.12 -5.05
CA LEU A 72 -16.38 19.23 -6.29
C LEU A 72 -17.80 18.70 -6.15
N LEU A 73 -17.99 17.63 -5.38
CA LEU A 73 -19.29 17.01 -5.15
C LEU A 73 -20.07 17.65 -3.98
N GLY A 74 -19.45 18.59 -3.26
CA GLY A 74 -20.03 19.22 -2.07
C GLY A 74 -20.13 18.29 -0.86
N ILE A 75 -19.29 17.26 -0.78
CA ILE A 75 -19.26 16.30 0.34
C ILE A 75 -18.54 16.91 1.55
N MET A 76 -17.37 17.51 1.30
CA MET A 76 -16.51 18.09 2.33
C MET A 76 -15.67 19.20 1.72
N ASP A 77 -15.45 20.28 2.47
CA ASP A 77 -14.62 21.40 2.03
C ASP A 77 -13.13 21.01 1.91
N GLY A 78 -12.43 21.64 0.95
CA GLY A 78 -11.01 21.42 0.68
C GLY A 78 -10.13 21.67 1.90
N ALA A 79 -10.44 22.72 2.68
CA ALA A 79 -9.71 23.06 3.89
C ALA A 79 -9.91 22.02 5.02
N ALA A 80 -11.03 21.30 5.01
CA ALA A 80 -11.31 20.25 5.99
C ALA A 80 -10.65 18.91 5.62
N ILE A 81 -10.57 18.58 4.32
CA ILE A 81 -9.98 17.31 3.87
C ILE A 81 -8.46 17.34 3.76
N ALA A 82 -7.85 18.47 3.37
CA ALA A 82 -6.41 18.56 3.16
C ALA A 82 -5.57 18.14 4.40
N PRO A 83 -5.93 18.52 5.65
CA PRO A 83 -5.18 18.09 6.84
C PRO A 83 -5.20 16.57 7.08
N ILE A 84 -6.21 15.85 6.57
CA ILE A 84 -6.31 14.38 6.73
C ILE A 84 -5.15 13.68 6.01
N TYR A 85 -4.69 14.25 4.90
CA TYR A 85 -3.56 13.75 4.11
C TYR A 85 -2.19 14.08 4.74
N PHE A 86 -2.14 14.90 5.79
CA PHE A 86 -0.91 15.24 6.49
C PHE A 86 -1.10 15.14 8.01
N ASN A 87 -1.35 13.93 8.49
CA ASN A 87 -1.54 13.66 9.92
C ASN A 87 -0.24 13.14 10.58
N SER A 88 -0.22 13.13 11.92
CA SER A 88 0.92 12.67 12.71
C SER A 88 1.33 11.23 12.41
N ILE A 89 0.39 10.37 12.00
CA ILE A 89 0.68 8.98 11.63
C ILE A 89 1.48 8.92 10.33
N ILE A 90 1.09 9.69 9.31
CA ILE A 90 1.83 9.77 8.03
C ILE A 90 3.24 10.31 8.28
N VAL A 91 3.38 11.35 9.10
CA VAL A 91 4.69 11.90 9.49
C VAL A 91 5.54 10.85 10.22
N LEU A 92 4.93 10.05 11.11
CA LEU A 92 5.60 8.94 11.78
C LEU A 92 6.10 7.89 10.77
N PHE A 93 5.29 7.51 9.79
CA PHE A 93 5.69 6.57 8.73
C PHE A 93 6.85 7.13 7.88
N ILE A 94 6.83 8.42 7.54
CA ILE A 94 7.93 9.07 6.82
C ILE A 94 9.22 8.97 7.65
N GLY A 95 9.17 9.30 8.94
CA GLY A 95 10.32 9.16 9.84
C GLY A 95 10.81 7.71 9.96
N GLY A 96 9.89 6.75 10.07
CA GLY A 96 10.20 5.31 10.07
C GLY A 96 10.90 4.86 8.79
N PHE A 97 10.44 5.31 7.62
CA PHE A 97 11.10 5.02 6.34
C PHE A 97 12.48 5.64 6.23
N MET A 98 12.68 6.87 6.73
CA MET A 98 14.02 7.48 6.78
C MET A 98 15.01 6.68 7.63
N ILE A 99 14.56 6.16 8.79
CA ILE A 99 15.37 5.28 9.65
C ILE A 99 15.68 3.98 8.92
N ALA A 100 14.67 3.35 8.30
CA ALA A 100 14.86 2.11 7.54
C ALA A 100 15.85 2.27 6.39
N LEU A 101 15.73 3.35 5.59
CA LEU A 101 16.67 3.66 4.50
C LEU A 101 18.10 3.91 5.02
N THR A 102 18.23 4.55 6.18
CA THR A 102 19.54 4.77 6.81
C THR A 102 20.13 3.44 7.28
N MET A 103 19.33 2.58 7.93
CA MET A 103 19.73 1.24 8.33
C MET A 103 20.14 0.37 7.13
N GLU A 104 19.46 0.54 6.00
CA GLU A 104 19.80 -0.09 4.72
C GLU A 104 21.15 0.38 4.20
N LYS A 105 21.35 1.70 4.08
CA LYS A 105 22.58 2.33 3.58
C LYS A 105 23.83 1.90 4.36
N TRP A 106 23.72 1.74 5.68
CA TRP A 106 24.82 1.29 6.54
C TRP A 106 24.95 -0.23 6.65
N ASN A 107 24.11 -0.99 5.94
CA ASN A 107 24.03 -2.46 6.02
C ASN A 107 23.88 -2.96 7.47
N LEU A 108 23.25 -2.16 8.34
CA LEU A 108 23.15 -2.47 9.77
C LEU A 108 22.28 -3.70 9.99
N HIS A 109 21.18 -3.83 9.24
CA HIS A 109 20.33 -5.02 9.23
C HIS A 109 21.10 -6.30 8.89
N ARG A 110 22.05 -6.25 7.94
CA ARG A 110 22.90 -7.39 7.56
C ARG A 110 23.86 -7.78 8.69
N ARG A 111 24.45 -6.80 9.38
CA ARG A 111 25.30 -7.05 10.55
C ARG A 111 24.52 -7.74 11.66
N ILE A 112 23.30 -7.27 11.92
CA ILE A 112 22.38 -7.88 12.91
C ILE A 112 22.04 -9.32 12.50
N ALA A 113 21.65 -9.55 11.24
CA ALA A 113 21.34 -10.88 10.74
C ALA A 113 22.51 -11.86 10.86
N LEU A 114 23.71 -11.44 10.42
CA LEU A 114 24.91 -12.27 10.50
C LEU A 114 25.29 -12.58 11.96
N ASN A 115 25.11 -11.63 12.88
CA ASN A 115 25.36 -11.86 14.30
C ASN A 115 24.37 -12.87 14.89
N ILE A 116 23.08 -12.78 14.53
CA ILE A 116 22.07 -13.77 14.95
C ILE A 116 22.44 -15.16 14.44
N ILE A 117 22.81 -15.29 13.16
CA ILE A 117 23.23 -16.57 12.58
C ILE A 117 24.49 -17.10 13.27
N HIS A 118 25.46 -16.23 13.57
CA HIS A 118 26.69 -16.61 14.25
C HIS A 118 26.43 -17.19 15.65
N VAL A 119 25.49 -16.61 16.40
CA VAL A 119 25.12 -17.09 17.75
C VAL A 119 24.35 -18.41 17.72
N VAL A 120 23.54 -18.65 16.69
CA VAL A 120 22.64 -19.81 16.59
C VAL A 120 23.39 -21.12 16.24
N GLY A 121 24.58 -21.04 15.65
CA GLY A 121 25.48 -22.17 15.41
C GLY A 121 25.23 -22.91 14.09
N SER A 122 25.90 -24.06 13.90
CA SER A 122 26.10 -24.71 12.59
C SER A 122 25.18 -25.91 12.28
N SER A 123 24.21 -26.25 13.14
CA SER A 123 23.29 -27.36 12.83
C SER A 123 22.16 -26.90 11.90
N PRO A 124 21.73 -27.72 10.91
CA PRO A 124 20.72 -27.32 9.92
C PRO A 124 19.42 -26.77 10.52
N SER A 125 18.88 -27.43 11.55
CA SER A 125 17.66 -26.99 12.24
C SER A 125 17.84 -25.67 12.98
N ARG A 126 19.02 -25.42 13.55
CA ARG A 126 19.31 -24.15 14.23
C ARG A 126 19.45 -23.03 13.21
N ILE A 127 20.15 -23.26 12.10
CA ILE A 127 20.27 -22.26 11.03
C ILE A 127 18.88 -21.81 10.55
N ILE A 128 17.96 -22.75 10.29
CA ILE A 128 16.57 -22.41 9.90
C ILE A 128 15.87 -21.57 10.98
N LEU A 129 16.01 -21.93 12.25
CA LEU A 129 15.45 -21.15 13.36
C LEU A 129 16.05 -19.73 13.43
N GLY A 130 17.37 -19.62 13.27
CA GLY A 130 18.07 -18.34 13.21
C GLY A 130 17.58 -17.46 12.06
N PHE A 131 17.30 -18.07 10.91
CA PHE A 131 16.67 -17.42 9.77
C PHE A 131 15.26 -16.90 10.07
N MET A 132 14.41 -17.74 10.67
CA MET A 132 13.05 -17.34 11.02
C MET A 132 13.04 -16.19 12.01
N ILE A 133 13.91 -16.23 13.03
CA ILE A 133 14.05 -15.18 14.04
C ILE A 133 14.61 -13.89 13.42
N ALA A 134 15.68 -13.99 12.63
CA ALA A 134 16.27 -12.82 11.96
C ALA A 134 15.26 -12.18 11.00
N SER A 135 14.54 -12.98 10.21
CA SER A 135 13.49 -12.49 9.30
C SER A 135 12.36 -11.81 10.06
N ALA A 136 11.84 -12.45 11.12
CA ALA A 136 10.75 -11.88 11.92
C ALA A 136 11.17 -10.57 12.58
N PHE A 137 12.38 -10.51 13.15
CA PHE A 137 12.91 -9.29 13.77
C PHE A 137 13.10 -8.18 12.74
N LEU A 138 13.75 -8.47 11.61
CA LEU A 138 13.98 -7.47 10.56
C LEU A 138 12.66 -6.97 9.94
N SER A 139 11.66 -7.84 9.78
CA SER A 139 10.33 -7.50 9.25
C SER A 139 9.54 -6.52 10.13
N MET A 140 9.88 -6.38 11.42
CA MET A 140 9.23 -5.41 12.30
C MET A 140 9.69 -3.97 12.04
N TRP A 141 10.92 -3.79 11.54
CA TRP A 141 11.56 -2.48 11.38
C TRP A 141 11.76 -2.08 9.92
N ILE A 142 11.76 -3.07 9.02
CA ILE A 142 11.98 -2.91 7.59
C ILE A 142 10.73 -3.35 6.85
N SER A 143 10.47 -2.75 5.68
CA SER A 143 9.44 -3.22 4.74
C SER A 143 9.49 -4.74 4.58
N ASN A 144 8.35 -5.41 4.76
CA ASN A 144 8.20 -6.86 4.59
C ASN A 144 8.77 -7.33 3.23
N THR A 145 8.62 -6.53 2.19
CA THR A 145 9.16 -6.81 0.85
C THR A 145 10.69 -6.79 0.83
N ALA A 146 11.33 -5.82 1.48
CA ALA A 146 12.78 -5.74 1.55
C ALA A 146 13.36 -6.87 2.42
N THR A 147 12.70 -7.23 3.53
CA THR A 147 13.06 -8.39 4.35
C THR A 147 13.06 -9.67 3.53
N ALA A 148 12.03 -9.91 2.72
CA ALA A 148 11.97 -11.09 1.85
C ALA A 148 13.16 -11.13 0.87
N VAL A 149 13.43 -10.03 0.16
CA VAL A 149 14.53 -9.95 -0.82
C VAL A 149 15.89 -10.18 -0.18
N MET A 150 16.11 -9.70 1.05
CA MET A 150 17.38 -9.88 1.77
C MET A 150 17.64 -11.32 2.21
N MET A 151 16.59 -12.12 2.43
CA MET A 151 16.73 -13.51 2.89
C MET A 151 16.89 -14.51 1.73
N VAL A 152 16.44 -14.17 0.51
CA VAL A 152 16.56 -15.03 -0.69
C VAL A 152 18.01 -15.50 -0.94
N PRO A 153 19.05 -14.64 -0.93
CA PRO A 153 20.42 -15.07 -1.21
C PRO A 153 21.06 -15.88 -0.08
N ILE A 154 20.47 -15.85 1.11
CA ILE A 154 20.99 -16.58 2.27
C ILE A 154 20.32 -17.96 2.37
N GLY A 155 19.06 -18.08 1.94
CA GLY A 155 18.28 -19.32 1.97
C GLY A 155 18.41 -20.21 0.72
N LEU A 156 18.98 -19.68 -0.37
CA LEU A 156 19.40 -20.43 -1.57
C LEU A 156 20.89 -20.77 -1.47
#